data_AF-A0A2V3INJ8-F1
#
_entry.id   AF-A0A2V3INJ8-F1
#
_cell.length_a   1.000
_cell.length_b   1.000
_cell.length_c   1.000
_cell.angle_alpha   90.00
_cell.angle_beta   90.00
_cell.angle_gamma   90.00
#
_symmetry.space_group_name_H-M   'P 1'
#
loop_
_entity.id
_entity.type
_entity.pdbx_description
1 polymer ?
#
loop_
_entity_poly.entity_id
_entity_poly.type
_entity_poly.pdbx_seq_one_letter_code
_entity_poly.pdbx_strand_id
1 'polypeptide(L)'
;MLARILKVQPVLTYIPFVLVNERTACGIDPEFELPPALTSLISSPAFWTRVREVHDVSHPIATFIDLLESNSATMAGAYASFVAMLLTMRASSFLNAAQKQMLESSLYRRWDLVYNPVQPLAFHCDPNYNDSRTHISLHFGTSSLELNKRAVTEQCNSALETLARDECHFQSLLGEYSDLSVNPCALLTRLKQFQPRYIWVQIRERLPHLAAASEKAYRALASTAAVERNHIIGKRVLSAKRCRKSDLLLERQVAVAQNSLVLRRTLTHKRMEAFDKLMLSVLELNWEQGEAISDEPETVAVEDDGWDNEQVLTEISLSQIVTLDVMPNSVVFDSSE
;
A
#
# COMPACT_ATOMS: atom_id res chain seq x y z
N MET A 1 17.52 -3.62 5.18
CA MET A 1 18.87 -4.24 5.14
C MET A 1 19.77 -3.56 4.10
N LEU A 2 19.35 -3.48 2.83
CA LEU A 2 20.12 -2.88 1.74
C LEU A 2 20.55 -1.42 2.00
N ALA A 3 19.66 -0.58 2.53
CA ALA A 3 20.02 0.80 2.92
C ALA A 3 21.17 0.86 3.94
N ARG A 4 21.26 -0.12 4.85
CA ARG A 4 22.37 -0.21 5.82
C ARG A 4 23.66 -0.63 5.13
N ILE A 5 23.58 -1.58 4.20
CA ILE A 5 24.71 -2.05 3.38
C ILE A 5 25.29 -0.90 2.56
N LEU A 6 24.45 -0.08 1.93
CA LEU A 6 24.89 1.12 1.19
C LEU A 6 25.53 2.17 2.10
N LYS A 7 25.01 2.38 3.32
CA LYS A 7 25.61 3.31 4.29
C LYS A 7 27.01 2.90 4.75
N VAL A 8 27.28 1.60 4.86
CA VAL A 8 28.59 1.09 5.27
C VAL A 8 29.53 0.85 4.08
N GLN A 9 29.09 1.09 2.84
CA GLN A 9 29.91 0.94 1.64
C GLN A 9 31.28 1.62 1.77
N PRO A 10 31.39 2.91 2.17
CA PRO A 10 32.69 3.59 2.25
C PRO A 10 33.65 2.90 3.22
N VAL A 11 33.11 2.41 4.34
CA VAL A 11 33.88 1.67 5.34
C VAL A 11 34.36 0.35 4.75
N LEU A 12 33.45 -0.44 4.17
CA LEU A 12 33.77 -1.74 3.57
C LEU A 12 34.80 -1.62 2.45
N THR A 13 34.69 -0.64 1.57
CA THR A 13 35.66 -0.38 0.50
C THR A 13 37.03 0.06 1.02
N TYR A 14 37.09 0.60 2.25
CA TYR A 14 38.33 1.08 2.86
C TYR A 14 39.04 0.03 3.72
N ILE A 15 38.37 -1.06 4.11
CA ILE A 15 38.97 -2.14 4.92
C ILE A 15 40.28 -2.66 4.32
N PRO A 16 40.39 -2.95 3.00
CA PRO A 16 41.64 -3.45 2.43
C PRO A 16 42.81 -2.48 2.63
N PHE A 17 42.56 -1.16 2.58
CA PHE A 17 43.59 -0.15 2.81
C PHE A 17 44.06 -0.14 4.27
N VAL A 18 43.13 -0.18 5.23
CA VAL A 18 43.46 -0.22 6.67
C VAL A 18 44.26 -1.47 7.01
N LEU A 19 43.86 -2.62 6.46
CA LEU A 19 44.58 -3.88 6.68
C LEU A 19 46.00 -3.85 6.14
N VAL A 20 46.29 -3.11 5.07
CA VAL A 20 47.65 -3.02 4.51
C VAL A 20 48.49 -1.98 5.26
N ASN A 21 47.92 -0.82 5.60
CA ASN A 21 48.70 0.34 6.06
C ASN A 21 48.70 0.54 7.58
N GLU A 22 47.70 0.03 8.29
CA GLU A 22 47.53 0.26 9.74
C GLU A 22 47.65 -1.03 10.56
N ARG A 23 48.05 -2.15 9.93
CA ARG A 23 48.20 -3.48 10.55
C ARG A 23 48.91 -3.43 11.90
N THR A 24 50.07 -2.75 11.94
CA THR A 24 50.92 -2.62 13.13
C THR A 24 50.30 -1.71 14.20
N ALA A 25 49.63 -0.63 13.78
CA ALA A 25 49.02 0.33 14.70
C ALA A 25 47.73 -0.20 15.33
N CYS A 26 46.99 -1.06 14.62
CA CYS A 26 45.74 -1.66 15.05
C CYS A 26 45.91 -3.02 15.73
N GLY A 27 47.14 -3.56 15.83
CA GLY A 27 47.40 -4.87 16.43
C GLY A 27 46.80 -6.03 15.63
N ILE A 28 46.71 -5.90 14.31
CA ILE A 28 46.18 -6.92 13.43
C ILE A 28 47.29 -7.93 13.11
N ASP A 29 46.93 -9.22 13.10
CA ASP A 29 47.84 -10.30 12.72
C ASP A 29 48.47 -10.03 11.34
N PRO A 30 49.82 -10.02 11.24
CA PRO A 30 50.51 -9.76 9.98
C PRO A 30 50.21 -10.79 8.88
N GLU A 31 49.76 -12.00 9.22
CA GLU A 31 49.37 -13.04 8.27
C GLU A 31 47.89 -12.96 7.88
N PHE A 32 47.10 -12.10 8.54
CA PHE A 32 45.67 -11.99 8.25
C PHE A 32 45.42 -11.32 6.89
N GLU A 33 44.82 -12.06 5.98
CA GLU A 33 44.33 -11.55 4.70
C GLU A 33 42.82 -11.68 4.61
N LEU A 34 42.18 -10.67 4.01
CA LEU A 34 40.78 -10.78 3.62
C LEU A 34 40.65 -11.87 2.56
N PRO A 35 39.60 -12.72 2.64
CA PRO A 35 39.31 -13.68 1.57
C PRO A 35 39.27 -12.97 0.20
N PRO A 36 40.01 -13.47 -0.82
CA PRO A 36 40.11 -12.80 -2.12
C PRO A 36 38.76 -12.51 -2.77
N ALA A 37 37.80 -13.42 -2.60
CA ALA A 37 36.43 -13.26 -3.08
C ALA A 37 35.72 -12.05 -2.43
N LEU A 38 35.92 -11.83 -1.13
CA LEU A 38 35.33 -10.71 -0.41
C LEU A 38 35.96 -9.39 -0.86
N THR A 39 37.29 -9.34 -0.96
CA THR A 39 38.04 -8.16 -1.45
C THR A 39 37.61 -7.77 -2.86
N SER A 40 37.44 -8.75 -3.75
CA SER A 40 36.94 -8.54 -5.11
C SER A 40 35.51 -8.00 -5.11
N LEU A 41 34.64 -8.55 -4.27
CA LEU A 41 33.24 -8.13 -4.17
C LEU A 41 33.08 -6.69 -3.66
N ILE A 42 33.71 -6.34 -2.53
CA ILE A 42 33.60 -5.00 -1.94
C ILE A 42 34.27 -3.93 -2.78
N SER A 43 35.27 -4.29 -3.59
CA SER A 43 35.93 -3.35 -4.50
C SER A 43 35.20 -3.21 -5.83
N SER A 44 34.21 -4.06 -6.13
CA SER A 44 33.51 -4.07 -7.41
C SER A 44 32.47 -2.94 -7.50
N PRO A 45 32.62 -1.97 -8.41
CA PRO A 45 31.60 -0.94 -8.63
C PRO A 45 30.27 -1.54 -9.09
N ALA A 46 30.33 -2.58 -9.94
CA ALA A 46 29.16 -3.25 -10.48
C ALA A 46 28.30 -3.91 -9.38
N PHE A 47 28.93 -4.46 -8.33
CA PHE A 47 28.21 -5.00 -7.19
C PHE A 47 27.41 -3.90 -6.48
N TRP A 48 28.05 -2.77 -6.16
CA TRP A 48 27.40 -1.66 -5.46
C TRP A 48 26.30 -1.00 -6.29
N THR A 49 26.48 -0.88 -7.60
CA THR A 49 25.43 -0.43 -8.53
C THR A 49 24.21 -1.35 -8.42
N ARG A 50 24.39 -2.67 -8.49
CA ARG A 50 23.28 -3.63 -8.34
C ARG A 50 22.59 -3.54 -6.98
N VAL A 51 23.35 -3.38 -5.89
CA VAL A 51 22.76 -3.21 -4.55
C VAL A 51 21.89 -1.96 -4.49
N ARG A 52 22.31 -0.86 -5.13
CA ARG A 52 21.55 0.38 -5.21
C ARG A 52 20.30 0.20 -6.06
N GLU A 53 20.41 -0.40 -7.23
CA GLU A 53 19.28 -0.69 -8.11
C GLU A 53 18.20 -1.54 -7.43
N VAL A 54 18.60 -2.60 -6.73
CA VAL A 54 17.65 -3.44 -5.95
C VAL A 54 17.04 -2.63 -4.80
N HIS A 55 17.82 -1.79 -4.14
CA HIS A 55 17.32 -0.90 -3.09
C HIS A 55 16.26 0.07 -3.63
N ASP A 56 16.50 0.69 -4.78
CA ASP A 56 15.64 1.74 -5.33
C ASP A 56 14.28 1.20 -5.77
N VAL A 57 14.21 -0.07 -6.19
CA VAL A 57 12.93 -0.76 -6.45
C VAL A 57 12.27 -1.26 -5.16
N SER A 58 13.04 -1.91 -4.27
CA SER A 58 12.46 -2.58 -3.09
C SER A 58 12.07 -1.61 -1.97
N HIS A 59 12.77 -0.49 -1.83
CA HIS A 59 12.57 0.44 -0.73
C HIS A 59 11.20 1.16 -0.79
N PRO A 60 10.77 1.72 -1.93
CA PRO A 60 9.44 2.32 -2.04
C PRO A 60 8.34 1.29 -1.75
N ILE A 61 8.44 0.09 -2.32
CA ILE A 61 7.47 -1.00 -2.11
C ILE A 61 7.37 -1.36 -0.62
N ALA A 62 8.50 -1.59 0.04
CA ALA A 62 8.52 -1.90 1.47
C ALA A 62 7.93 -0.76 2.31
N THR A 63 8.24 0.49 1.95
CA THR A 63 7.72 1.66 2.67
C THR A 63 6.21 1.79 2.50
N PHE A 64 5.67 1.53 1.30
CA PHE A 64 4.23 1.48 1.10
C PHE A 64 3.58 0.38 1.93
N ILE A 65 4.16 -0.83 2.00
CA ILE A 65 3.64 -1.92 2.85
C ILE A 65 3.60 -1.47 4.33
N ASP A 66 4.69 -0.91 4.85
CA ASP A 66 4.77 -0.41 6.22
C ASP A 66 3.70 0.66 6.51
N LEU A 67 3.43 1.53 5.53
CA LEU A 67 2.39 2.56 5.59
C LEU A 67 0.99 1.94 5.59
N LEU A 68 0.74 0.91 4.79
CA LEU A 68 -0.55 0.20 4.78
C LEU A 68 -0.82 -0.57 6.07
N GLU A 69 0.22 -1.08 6.73
CA GLU A 69 0.10 -1.67 8.06
C GLU A 69 -0.10 -0.64 9.19
N SER A 70 0.01 0.66 8.87
CA SER A 70 -0.19 1.70 9.87
C SER A 70 -1.67 1.83 10.25
N ASN A 71 -1.92 2.24 11.50
CA ASN A 71 -3.26 2.53 12.02
C ASN A 71 -3.93 3.75 11.37
N SER A 72 -3.21 4.46 10.50
CA SER A 72 -3.65 5.65 9.77
C SER A 72 -3.90 5.37 8.29
N ALA A 73 -3.66 4.14 7.83
CA ALA A 73 -3.86 3.77 6.44
C ALA A 73 -5.35 3.81 6.06
N THR A 74 -5.68 4.68 5.12
CA THR A 74 -7.03 4.82 4.56
C THR A 74 -7.18 3.96 3.30
N MET A 75 -8.42 3.66 2.92
CA MET A 75 -8.71 2.97 1.65
C MET A 75 -8.14 3.73 0.43
N ALA A 76 -8.14 5.06 0.48
CA ALA A 76 -7.50 5.91 -0.53
C ALA A 76 -5.97 5.68 -0.58
N GLY A 77 -5.32 5.61 0.58
CA GLY A 77 -3.90 5.30 0.70
C GLY A 77 -3.56 3.89 0.23
N ALA A 78 -4.45 2.91 0.44
CA ALA A 78 -4.33 1.57 -0.12
C ALA A 78 -4.23 1.61 -1.65
N TYR A 79 -5.24 2.21 -2.29
CA TYR A 79 -5.28 2.33 -3.73
C TYR A 79 -4.05 3.06 -4.28
N ALA A 80 -3.72 4.22 -3.70
CA ALA A 80 -2.56 5.02 -4.10
C ALA A 80 -1.24 4.24 -3.97
N SER A 81 -1.10 3.42 -2.92
CA SER A 81 0.09 2.58 -2.72
C SER A 81 0.23 1.52 -3.82
N PHE A 82 -0.86 0.85 -4.21
CA PHE A 82 -0.82 -0.13 -5.30
C PHE A 82 -0.46 0.53 -6.65
N VAL A 83 -1.04 1.69 -6.94
CA VAL A 83 -0.67 2.48 -8.14
C VAL A 83 0.81 2.86 -8.09
N ALA A 84 1.30 3.36 -6.96
CA ALA A 84 2.70 3.76 -6.85
C ALA A 84 3.68 2.58 -6.94
N MET A 85 3.34 1.42 -6.35
CA MET A 85 4.12 0.19 -6.52
C MET A 85 4.19 -0.21 -7.99
N LEU A 86 3.08 -0.18 -8.72
CA LEU A 86 3.03 -0.47 -10.16
C LEU A 86 3.94 0.47 -10.95
N LEU A 87 3.83 1.78 -10.71
CA LEU A 87 4.66 2.78 -11.39
C LEU A 87 6.15 2.61 -11.05
N THR A 88 6.48 2.31 -9.80
CA THR A 88 7.87 2.03 -9.38
C THR A 88 8.45 0.84 -10.14
N MET A 89 7.68 -0.23 -10.32
CA MET A 89 8.12 -1.41 -11.07
C MET A 89 8.31 -1.11 -12.56
N ARG A 90 7.38 -0.35 -13.16
CA ARG A 90 7.41 0.03 -14.58
C ARG A 90 8.59 0.91 -14.93
N ALA A 91 8.87 1.90 -14.09
CA ALA A 91 9.96 2.84 -14.31
C ALA A 91 11.35 2.26 -14.00
N SER A 92 11.44 1.14 -13.29
CA SER A 92 12.74 0.55 -13.01
C SER A 92 13.51 0.22 -14.29
N SER A 93 14.67 0.85 -14.50
CA SER A 93 15.60 0.50 -15.59
C SER A 93 16.39 -0.78 -15.30
N PHE A 94 16.46 -1.18 -14.03
CA PHE A 94 17.12 -2.39 -13.57
C PHE A 94 16.37 -3.68 -13.93
N LEU A 95 15.04 -3.63 -13.89
CA LEU A 95 14.20 -4.77 -14.21
C LEU A 95 14.08 -4.93 -15.73
N ASN A 96 14.34 -6.15 -16.23
CA ASN A 96 14.02 -6.47 -17.61
C ASN A 96 12.50 -6.67 -17.81
N ALA A 97 12.04 -6.75 -19.06
CA ALA A 97 10.62 -6.87 -19.40
C ALA A 97 9.95 -8.07 -18.71
N ALA A 98 10.59 -9.25 -18.70
CA ALA A 98 10.05 -10.45 -18.07
C ALA A 98 9.91 -10.30 -16.54
N GLN A 99 10.89 -9.66 -15.89
CA GLN A 99 10.84 -9.38 -14.45
C GLN A 99 9.76 -8.37 -14.11
N LYS A 100 9.61 -7.30 -14.91
CA LYS A 100 8.51 -6.33 -14.75
C LYS A 100 7.17 -7.03 -14.85
N GLN A 101 6.95 -7.82 -15.91
CA GLN A 101 5.72 -8.56 -16.11
C GLN A 101 5.42 -9.51 -14.93
N MET A 102 6.41 -10.28 -14.47
CA MET A 102 6.25 -11.19 -13.33
C MET A 102 5.82 -10.44 -12.05
N LEU A 103 6.44 -9.30 -11.76
CA LEU A 103 6.12 -8.47 -10.59
C LEU A 103 4.75 -7.81 -10.73
N GLU A 104 4.40 -7.29 -11.91
CA GLU A 104 3.08 -6.74 -12.20
C GLU A 104 1.98 -7.81 -12.04
N SER A 105 2.15 -9.00 -12.62
CA SER A 105 1.21 -10.11 -12.45
C SER A 105 1.06 -10.51 -10.98
N SER A 106 2.15 -10.49 -10.22
CA SER A 106 2.12 -10.76 -8.78
C SER A 106 1.36 -9.66 -8.02
N LEU A 107 1.56 -8.40 -8.38
CA LEU A 107 0.86 -7.25 -7.81
C LEU A 107 -0.64 -7.33 -8.10
N TYR A 108 -1.04 -7.57 -9.35
CA TYR A 108 -2.45 -7.72 -9.73
C TYR A 108 -3.12 -8.88 -9.03
N ARG A 109 -2.45 -10.04 -8.95
CA ARG A 109 -2.99 -11.17 -8.18
C ARG A 109 -3.24 -10.81 -6.72
N ARG A 110 -2.35 -10.02 -6.09
CA ARG A 110 -2.55 -9.55 -4.71
C ARG A 110 -3.66 -8.52 -4.62
N TRP A 111 -3.73 -7.61 -5.59
CA TRP A 111 -4.79 -6.61 -5.70
C TRP A 111 -6.16 -7.27 -5.79
N ASP A 112 -6.32 -8.29 -6.64
CA ASP A 112 -7.57 -9.02 -6.81
C ASP A 112 -8.12 -9.61 -5.51
N LEU A 113 -7.24 -10.08 -4.62
CA LEU A 113 -7.62 -10.66 -3.34
C LEU A 113 -8.15 -9.62 -2.33
N VAL A 114 -7.78 -8.35 -2.49
CA VAL A 114 -8.09 -7.27 -1.53
C VAL A 114 -8.92 -6.15 -2.15
N TYR A 115 -9.24 -6.28 -3.44
CA TYR A 115 -9.93 -5.25 -4.21
C TYR A 115 -11.34 -5.02 -3.65
N ASN A 116 -11.66 -3.75 -3.48
CA ASN A 116 -13.00 -3.29 -3.16
C ASN A 116 -13.24 -1.96 -3.91
N PRO A 117 -14.36 -1.79 -4.64
CA PRO A 117 -14.65 -0.57 -5.39
C PRO A 117 -14.71 0.70 -4.51
N VAL A 118 -14.88 0.58 -3.19
CA VAL A 118 -14.76 1.70 -2.26
C VAL A 118 -13.34 2.28 -2.19
N GLN A 119 -12.30 1.50 -2.51
CA GLN A 119 -10.91 1.96 -2.58
C GLN A 119 -10.65 3.01 -3.69
N PRO A 120 -10.98 2.76 -4.98
CA PRO A 120 -10.87 3.76 -6.03
C PRO A 120 -11.78 4.96 -5.77
N LEU A 121 -12.99 4.76 -5.22
CA LEU A 121 -13.86 5.88 -4.84
C LEU A 121 -13.21 6.75 -3.77
N ALA A 122 -12.68 6.15 -2.69
CA ALA A 122 -11.99 6.89 -1.65
C ALA A 122 -10.79 7.66 -2.24
N PHE A 123 -9.96 6.99 -3.04
CA PHE A 123 -8.85 7.64 -3.74
C PHE A 123 -9.31 8.81 -4.63
N HIS A 124 -10.44 8.65 -5.32
CA HIS A 124 -10.99 9.68 -6.21
C HIS A 124 -11.60 10.87 -5.45
N CYS A 125 -12.18 10.60 -4.28
CA CYS A 125 -12.80 11.60 -3.42
C CYS A 125 -11.78 12.31 -2.51
N ASP A 126 -10.55 11.82 -2.41
CA ASP A 126 -9.55 12.45 -1.58
C ASP A 126 -8.83 13.61 -2.33
N PRO A 127 -8.97 14.87 -1.89
CA PRO A 127 -8.36 16.01 -2.57
C PRO A 127 -6.82 15.99 -2.58
N ASN A 128 -6.19 15.23 -1.69
CA ASN A 128 -4.73 15.13 -1.65
C ASN A 128 -4.16 14.39 -2.86
N TYR A 129 -4.94 13.47 -3.43
CA TYR A 129 -4.51 12.68 -4.59
C TYR A 129 -4.89 13.33 -5.92
N ASN A 130 -5.52 14.51 -5.93
CA ASN A 130 -5.91 15.19 -7.18
C ASN A 130 -4.70 15.44 -8.08
N ASP A 131 -3.65 16.05 -7.52
CA ASP A 131 -2.44 16.42 -8.28
C ASP A 131 -1.74 15.16 -8.81
N SER A 132 -1.60 14.13 -7.96
CA SER A 132 -1.02 12.84 -8.36
C SER A 132 -1.84 12.14 -9.44
N ARG A 133 -3.18 12.12 -9.36
CA ARG A 133 -4.03 11.49 -10.37
C ARG A 133 -3.90 12.18 -11.72
N THR A 134 -3.96 13.51 -11.73
CA THR A 134 -3.79 14.30 -12.96
C THR A 134 -2.42 14.04 -13.57
N HIS A 135 -1.37 14.06 -12.75
CA HIS A 135 -0.01 13.76 -13.21
C HIS A 135 0.10 12.34 -13.77
N ILE A 136 -0.45 11.33 -13.08
CA ILE A 136 -0.37 9.95 -13.54
C ILE A 136 -1.12 9.76 -14.86
N SER A 137 -2.33 10.30 -14.96
CA SER A 137 -3.11 10.24 -16.20
C SER A 137 -2.40 10.92 -17.37
N LEU A 138 -1.74 12.05 -17.12
CA LEU A 138 -1.03 12.81 -18.15
C LEU A 138 0.22 12.08 -18.65
N HIS A 139 0.99 11.46 -17.75
CA HIS A 139 2.31 10.89 -18.07
C HIS A 139 2.31 9.39 -18.32
N PHE A 140 1.40 8.63 -17.71
CA PHE A 140 1.35 7.16 -17.80
C PHE A 140 0.02 6.64 -18.34
N GLY A 141 -0.87 7.55 -18.78
CA GLY A 141 -2.21 7.22 -19.25
C GLY A 141 -3.17 6.86 -18.12
N THR A 142 -4.48 6.93 -18.42
CA THR A 142 -5.54 6.61 -17.47
C THR A 142 -5.54 5.14 -17.05
N SER A 143 -5.06 4.24 -17.91
CA SER A 143 -4.95 2.79 -17.64
C SER A 143 -4.01 2.47 -16.47
N SER A 144 -3.01 3.32 -16.20
CA SER A 144 -2.13 3.17 -15.04
C SER A 144 -2.84 3.38 -13.70
N LEU A 145 -3.97 4.11 -13.71
CA LEU A 145 -4.82 4.26 -12.53
C LEU A 145 -5.82 3.11 -12.37
N GLU A 146 -6.04 2.26 -13.38
CA GLU A 146 -7.12 1.26 -13.38
C GLU A 146 -6.73 -0.03 -12.64
N LEU A 147 -5.44 -0.30 -12.43
CA LEU A 147 -4.94 -1.50 -11.75
C LEU A 147 -5.51 -2.82 -12.32
N ASN A 148 -5.56 -2.93 -13.65
CA ASN A 148 -6.16 -4.06 -14.38
C ASN A 148 -7.65 -4.31 -14.04
N LYS A 149 -8.36 -3.26 -13.65
CA LYS A 149 -9.81 -3.22 -13.50
C LYS A 149 -10.42 -2.37 -14.61
N ARG A 150 -11.71 -2.06 -14.48
CA ARG A 150 -12.43 -1.15 -15.38
C ARG A 150 -11.93 0.28 -15.22
N ALA A 151 -12.39 1.19 -16.07
CA ALA A 151 -12.14 2.62 -15.92
C ALA A 151 -12.45 3.09 -14.49
N VAL A 152 -11.61 3.95 -13.91
CA VAL A 152 -11.76 4.41 -12.51
C VAL A 152 -13.15 4.97 -12.22
N THR A 153 -13.76 5.67 -13.19
CA THR A 153 -15.14 6.17 -13.09
C THR A 153 -16.16 5.06 -12.91
N GLU A 154 -16.03 3.95 -13.64
CA GLU A 154 -16.92 2.79 -13.51
C GLU A 154 -16.74 2.08 -12.17
N GLN A 155 -15.49 1.99 -11.69
CA GLN A 155 -15.19 1.46 -10.36
C GLN A 155 -15.85 2.34 -9.27
N CYS A 156 -15.78 3.66 -9.40
CA CYS A 156 -16.42 4.59 -8.48
C CYS A 156 -17.95 4.46 -8.52
N ASN A 157 -18.57 4.39 -9.71
CA ASN A 157 -20.01 4.19 -9.83
C ASN A 157 -20.47 2.89 -9.15
N SER A 158 -19.73 1.79 -9.35
CA SER A 158 -19.99 0.51 -8.67
C SER A 158 -19.91 0.62 -7.14
N ALA A 159 -19.00 1.45 -6.64
CA ALA A 159 -18.86 1.74 -5.22
C ALA A 159 -20.06 2.53 -4.68
N LEU A 160 -20.49 3.56 -5.40
CA LEU A 160 -21.65 4.37 -5.04
C LEU A 160 -22.93 3.53 -5.00
N GLU A 161 -23.12 2.62 -5.97
CA GLU A 161 -24.23 1.66 -5.96
C GLU A 161 -24.19 0.79 -4.72
N THR A 162 -23.00 0.28 -4.36
CA THR A 162 -22.82 -0.57 -3.16
C THR A 162 -23.14 0.20 -1.89
N LEU A 163 -22.65 1.43 -1.76
CA LEU A 163 -22.86 2.28 -0.58
C LEU A 163 -24.31 2.77 -0.46
N ALA A 164 -25.02 2.94 -1.58
CA ALA A 164 -26.41 3.37 -1.62
C ALA A 164 -27.42 2.24 -1.34
N ARG A 165 -27.01 0.97 -1.31
CA ARG A 165 -27.92 -0.14 -0.94
C ARG A 165 -28.47 0.01 0.49
N ASP A 166 -27.71 0.67 1.36
CA ASP A 166 -28.09 0.88 2.76
C ASP A 166 -28.93 2.15 2.97
N GLU A 167 -28.87 3.10 2.04
CA GLU A 167 -29.45 4.45 2.18
C GLU A 167 -30.04 4.85 0.82
N CYS A 168 -31.37 4.87 0.70
CA CYS A 168 -32.18 4.99 -0.54
C CYS A 168 -31.96 6.27 -1.41
N HIS A 169 -30.72 6.69 -1.66
CA HIS A 169 -30.34 7.99 -2.21
C HIS A 169 -29.31 7.88 -3.36
N PHE A 170 -29.27 6.76 -4.09
CA PHE A 170 -28.27 6.53 -5.15
C PHE A 170 -28.20 7.68 -6.16
N GLN A 171 -29.34 8.20 -6.63
CA GLN A 171 -29.36 9.30 -7.61
C GLN A 171 -28.78 10.60 -7.05
N SER A 172 -29.09 10.95 -5.80
CA SER A 172 -28.53 12.13 -5.14
C SER A 172 -27.03 11.97 -4.90
N LEU A 173 -26.60 10.78 -4.49
CA LEU A 173 -25.20 10.44 -4.28
C LEU A 173 -24.39 10.53 -5.60
N LEU A 174 -24.93 9.97 -6.68
CA LEU A 174 -24.31 10.00 -8.00
C LEU A 174 -24.24 11.43 -8.57
N GLY A 175 -25.30 12.22 -8.38
CA GLY A 175 -25.32 13.64 -8.75
C GLY A 175 -24.22 14.43 -8.03
N GLU A 176 -24.14 14.33 -6.70
CA GLU A 176 -23.10 14.99 -5.90
C GLU A 176 -21.69 14.54 -6.29
N TYR A 177 -21.48 13.26 -6.58
CA TYR A 177 -20.20 12.74 -7.04
C TYR A 177 -19.81 13.30 -8.43
N SER A 178 -20.78 13.38 -9.34
CA SER A 178 -20.57 13.91 -10.69
C SER A 178 -20.20 15.40 -10.63
N ASP A 179 -20.94 16.17 -9.83
CA ASP A 179 -20.68 17.59 -9.61
C ASP A 179 -19.28 17.82 -9.02
N LEU A 180 -18.89 17.00 -8.04
CA LEU A 180 -17.55 17.06 -7.45
C LEU A 180 -16.45 16.73 -8.47
N SER A 181 -16.69 15.77 -9.35
CA SER A 181 -15.71 15.31 -10.35
C SER A 181 -15.47 16.35 -11.43
N VAL A 182 -16.50 17.12 -11.80
CA VAL A 182 -16.41 18.20 -12.79
C VAL A 182 -15.91 19.49 -12.16
N ASN A 183 -16.37 19.81 -10.95
CA ASN A 183 -16.05 21.06 -10.26
C ASN A 183 -15.57 20.78 -8.82
N PRO A 184 -14.26 20.50 -8.65
CA PRO A 184 -13.69 20.24 -7.34
C PRO A 184 -13.94 21.43 -6.40
N CYS A 185 -14.65 21.18 -5.30
CA CYS A 185 -14.97 22.22 -4.33
C CYS A 185 -13.70 22.90 -3.81
N ALA A 186 -13.55 24.22 -4.00
CA ALA A 186 -12.35 24.96 -3.58
C ALA A 186 -12.00 24.78 -2.08
N LEU A 187 -13.00 24.48 -1.25
CA LEU A 187 -12.82 24.14 0.16
C LEU A 187 -12.03 22.84 0.34
N LEU A 188 -12.28 21.82 -0.49
CA LEU A 188 -11.53 20.54 -0.44
C LEU A 188 -10.05 20.76 -0.72
N THR A 189 -9.71 21.59 -1.71
CA THR A 189 -8.32 21.92 -2.03
C THR A 189 -7.61 22.61 -0.86
N ARG A 190 -8.29 23.54 -0.18
CA ARG A 190 -7.75 24.22 1.03
C ARG A 190 -7.56 23.26 2.20
N LEU A 191 -8.36 22.21 2.27
CA LEU A 191 -8.34 21.24 3.35
C LEU A 191 -7.48 20.00 3.06
N LYS A 192 -6.83 19.90 1.90
CA LYS A 192 -6.14 18.66 1.47
C LYS A 192 -5.09 18.14 2.45
N GLN A 193 -4.47 19.01 3.25
CA GLN A 193 -3.50 18.64 4.30
C GLN A 193 -4.12 17.90 5.51
N PHE A 194 -5.43 17.93 5.68
CA PHE A 194 -6.13 17.31 6.81
C PHE A 194 -6.55 15.87 6.49
N GLN A 195 -6.71 15.05 7.52
CA GLN A 195 -7.21 13.68 7.36
C GLN A 195 -8.59 13.70 6.68
N PRO A 196 -8.83 12.83 5.67
CA PRO A 196 -10.01 12.91 4.81
C PRO A 196 -11.32 12.84 5.60
N ARG A 197 -11.40 12.04 6.67
CA ARG A 197 -12.58 11.99 7.55
C ARG A 197 -13.02 13.36 8.08
N TYR A 198 -12.08 14.24 8.44
CA TYR A 198 -12.41 15.57 8.95
C TYR A 198 -12.86 16.48 7.82
N ILE A 199 -12.24 16.35 6.65
CA ILE A 199 -12.63 17.11 5.46
C ILE A 199 -14.10 16.84 5.13
N TRP A 200 -14.47 15.56 5.07
CA TRP A 200 -15.82 15.13 4.70
C TRP A 200 -16.89 15.58 5.71
N VAL A 201 -16.57 15.60 7.01
CA VAL A 201 -17.47 16.16 8.03
C VAL A 201 -17.72 17.67 7.82
N GLN A 202 -16.70 18.43 7.42
CA GLN A 202 -16.82 19.88 7.21
C GLN A 202 -17.62 20.26 5.97
N ILE A 203 -17.72 19.36 4.97
CA ILE A 203 -18.44 19.64 3.72
C ILE A 203 -19.83 19.00 3.66
N ARG A 204 -20.27 18.39 4.77
CA ARG A 204 -21.55 17.68 4.86
C ARG A 204 -22.76 18.54 4.49
N GLU A 205 -22.73 19.83 4.79
CA GLU A 205 -23.84 20.73 4.41
C GLU A 205 -23.95 20.95 2.90
N ARG A 206 -22.84 20.81 2.16
CA ARG A 206 -22.79 21.02 0.71
C ARG A 206 -23.03 19.74 -0.08
N LEU A 207 -22.48 18.63 0.38
CA LEU A 207 -22.56 17.32 -0.26
C LEU A 207 -23.01 16.28 0.78
N PRO A 208 -24.25 16.35 1.27
CA PRO A 208 -24.70 15.55 2.41
C PRO A 208 -24.65 14.04 2.17
N HIS A 209 -25.03 13.59 0.98
CA HIS A 209 -25.08 12.16 0.67
C HIS A 209 -23.67 11.60 0.44
N LEU A 210 -22.85 12.30 -0.34
CA LEU A 210 -21.48 11.91 -0.62
C LEU A 210 -20.59 12.02 0.62
N ALA A 211 -20.82 13.01 1.50
CA ALA A 211 -20.10 13.11 2.77
C ALA A 211 -20.43 11.95 3.71
N ALA A 212 -21.71 11.57 3.83
CA ALA A 212 -22.10 10.41 4.63
C ALA A 212 -21.46 9.11 4.10
N ALA A 213 -21.51 8.89 2.78
CA ALA A 213 -20.89 7.73 2.14
C ALA A 213 -19.36 7.72 2.29
N SER A 214 -18.71 8.86 2.06
CA SER A 214 -17.25 9.01 2.20
C SER A 214 -16.80 8.80 3.63
N GLU A 215 -17.54 9.33 4.61
CA GLU A 215 -17.20 9.14 6.02
C GLU A 215 -17.15 7.65 6.40
N LYS A 216 -18.09 6.82 5.89
CA LYS A 216 -18.04 5.36 6.06
C LYS A 216 -16.79 4.77 5.41
N ALA A 217 -16.49 5.16 4.17
CA ALA A 217 -15.31 4.67 3.44
C ALA A 217 -13.99 4.98 4.17
N TYR A 218 -13.86 6.17 4.77
CA TYR A 218 -12.64 6.59 5.48
C TYR A 218 -12.56 6.15 6.95
N ARG A 219 -13.65 5.64 7.52
CA ARG A 219 -13.62 4.99 8.85
C ARG A 219 -13.07 3.56 8.76
N ALA A 220 -13.18 2.91 7.61
CA ALA A 220 -12.56 1.61 7.37
C ALA A 220 -11.03 1.75 7.25
N LEU A 221 -10.31 0.91 7.99
CA LEU A 221 -8.85 0.82 7.88
C LEU A 221 -8.49 0.01 6.64
N ALA A 222 -7.39 0.41 5.98
CA ALA A 222 -6.88 -0.29 4.80
C ALA A 222 -6.34 -1.70 5.09
N SER A 223 -5.96 -1.98 6.34
CA SER A 223 -5.30 -3.24 6.70
C SER A 223 -5.81 -3.79 8.02
N THR A 224 -5.99 -5.11 8.05
CA THR A 224 -6.25 -5.89 9.27
C THR A 224 -5.00 -5.99 10.15
N ALA A 225 -3.81 -5.85 9.58
CA ALA A 225 -2.53 -5.85 10.29
C ALA A 225 -2.37 -4.67 11.27
N ALA A 226 -3.16 -3.60 11.08
CA ALA A 226 -3.24 -2.50 12.03
C ALA A 226 -3.59 -2.99 13.46
N VAL A 227 -4.43 -4.04 13.56
CA VAL A 227 -4.80 -4.69 14.82
C VAL A 227 -3.75 -5.74 15.24
N GLU A 228 -3.03 -6.34 14.30
CA GLU A 228 -2.05 -7.41 14.55
C GLU A 228 -0.90 -6.95 15.46
N ARG A 229 -0.46 -5.69 15.37
CA ARG A 229 0.57 -5.16 16.30
C ARG A 229 0.12 -5.24 17.77
N ASN A 230 -1.17 -5.09 18.05
CA ASN A 230 -1.71 -5.30 19.39
C ASN A 230 -1.72 -6.79 19.78
N HIS A 231 -2.01 -7.68 18.82
CA HIS A 231 -1.95 -9.13 19.04
C HIS A 231 -0.51 -9.63 19.30
N ILE A 232 0.51 -9.06 18.64
CA ILE A 232 1.92 -9.40 18.85
C ILE A 232 2.36 -9.08 20.29
N ILE A 233 1.92 -7.95 20.85
CA ILE A 233 2.18 -7.60 22.26
C ILE A 233 1.49 -8.60 23.20
N GLY A 234 0.30 -9.07 22.84
CA GLY A 234 -0.43 -10.12 23.55
C GLY A 234 0.15 -11.53 23.42
N LYS A 235 1.07 -11.77 22.45
CA LYS A 235 1.59 -13.12 22.14
C LYS A 235 2.23 -13.81 23.35
N ARG A 236 2.91 -13.06 24.23
CA ARG A 236 3.50 -13.62 25.46
C ARG A 236 2.45 -14.13 26.46
N VAL A 237 1.28 -13.49 26.52
CA VAL A 237 0.15 -13.90 27.36
C VAL A 237 -0.62 -15.06 26.72
N LEU A 238 -0.62 -15.14 25.39
CA LEU A 238 -1.26 -16.21 24.62
C LEU A 238 -0.47 -17.53 24.62
N SER A 239 0.84 -17.48 24.34
CA SER A 239 1.61 -18.68 24.00
C SER A 239 2.46 -19.24 25.16
N ALA A 240 2.85 -18.41 26.13
CA ALA A 240 3.67 -18.89 27.24
C ALA A 240 2.79 -19.56 28.30
N LYS A 241 2.96 -20.88 28.51
CA LYS A 241 2.15 -21.70 29.43
C LYS A 241 2.07 -21.12 30.87
N ARG A 242 3.10 -20.43 31.33
CA ARG A 242 3.14 -19.75 32.66
C ARG A 242 2.34 -18.45 32.73
N CYS A 243 2.07 -17.81 31.59
CA CYS A 243 1.37 -16.53 31.51
C CYS A 243 0.00 -16.65 30.85
N ARG A 244 -0.43 -17.87 30.51
CA ARG A 244 -1.67 -18.14 29.80
C ARG A 244 -2.87 -17.74 30.64
N LYS A 245 -3.61 -16.75 30.17
CA LYS A 245 -4.91 -16.35 30.73
C LYS A 245 -6.03 -17.14 30.04
N SER A 246 -7.20 -17.20 30.69
CA SER A 246 -8.41 -17.66 30.01
C SER A 246 -8.77 -16.71 28.86
N ASP A 247 -9.39 -17.25 27.82
CA ASP A 247 -9.63 -16.52 26.57
C ASP A 247 -10.47 -15.25 26.81
N LEU A 248 -11.48 -15.32 27.68
CA LEU A 248 -12.33 -14.18 28.05
C LEU A 248 -11.58 -13.05 28.77
N LEU A 249 -10.57 -13.38 29.60
CA LEU A 249 -9.72 -12.37 30.24
C LEU A 249 -8.77 -11.72 29.24
N LEU A 250 -8.29 -12.48 28.25
CA LEU A 250 -7.42 -11.96 27.21
C LEU A 250 -8.16 -10.98 26.30
N GLU A 251 -9.35 -11.34 25.81
CA GLU A 251 -10.18 -10.45 24.98
C GLU A 251 -10.45 -9.12 25.70
N ARG A 252 -10.82 -9.18 26.97
CA ARG A 252 -11.03 -7.99 27.79
C ARG A 252 -9.75 -7.15 27.91
N GLN A 253 -8.59 -7.78 28.06
CA GLN A 253 -7.32 -7.04 28.13
C GLN A 253 -6.94 -6.39 26.80
N VAL A 254 -7.13 -7.10 25.67
CA VAL A 254 -6.91 -6.53 24.33
C VAL A 254 -7.85 -5.35 24.10
N ALA A 255 -9.13 -5.49 24.46
CA ALA A 255 -10.11 -4.40 24.36
C ALA A 255 -9.74 -3.20 25.23
N VAL A 256 -9.37 -3.41 26.50
CA VAL A 256 -8.95 -2.32 27.40
C VAL A 256 -7.69 -1.63 26.89
N ALA A 257 -6.70 -2.39 26.41
CA ALA A 257 -5.48 -1.85 25.84
C ALA A 257 -5.76 -1.02 24.58
N GLN A 258 -6.59 -1.55 23.67
CA GLN A 258 -7.00 -0.86 22.46
C GLN A 258 -7.80 0.41 22.77
N ASN A 259 -8.79 0.34 23.66
CA ASN A 259 -9.58 1.51 24.07
C ASN A 259 -8.69 2.56 24.73
N SER A 260 -7.78 2.15 25.61
CA SER A 260 -6.83 3.07 26.25
C SER A 260 -5.91 3.73 25.21
N LEU A 261 -5.46 2.97 24.22
CA LEU A 261 -4.64 3.49 23.13
C LEU A 261 -5.43 4.48 22.27
N VAL A 262 -6.67 4.15 21.88
CA VAL A 262 -7.56 5.02 21.11
C VAL A 262 -7.90 6.30 21.88
N LEU A 263 -8.18 6.21 23.18
CA LEU A 263 -8.47 7.36 24.04
C LEU A 263 -7.25 8.26 24.27
N ARG A 264 -6.04 7.67 24.33
CA ARG A 264 -4.78 8.42 24.49
C ARG A 264 -4.21 8.90 23.16
N ARG A 265 -4.75 8.46 22.01
CA ARG A 265 -4.27 8.89 20.71
C ARG A 265 -4.53 10.39 20.57
N THR A 266 -3.45 11.16 20.47
CA THR A 266 -3.52 12.51 19.93
C THR A 266 -4.00 12.38 18.49
N LEU A 267 -5.23 12.82 18.24
CA LEU A 267 -5.79 12.85 16.91
C LEU A 267 -4.98 13.85 16.08
N THR A 268 -4.06 13.35 15.26
CA THR A 268 -3.38 14.21 14.29
C THR A 268 -4.43 14.64 13.26
N HIS A 269 -4.74 15.94 13.25
CA HIS A 269 -5.65 16.51 12.27
C HIS A 269 -5.02 16.52 10.88
N LYS A 270 -3.69 16.61 10.81
CA LYS A 270 -2.91 16.60 9.57
C LYS A 270 -2.51 15.19 9.13
N ARG A 271 -2.29 15.04 7.83
CA ARG A 271 -1.78 13.81 7.20
C ARG A 271 -0.33 13.56 7.56
N MET A 272 0.10 12.32 7.32
CA MET A 272 1.51 11.95 7.42
C MET A 272 2.25 12.41 6.18
N GLU A 273 3.12 13.41 6.31
CA GLU A 273 3.94 13.94 5.21
C GLU A 273 4.83 12.87 4.54
N ALA A 274 5.17 11.79 5.25
CA ALA A 274 6.05 10.75 4.74
C ALA A 274 5.46 10.04 3.51
N PHE A 275 4.15 9.79 3.51
CA PHE A 275 3.47 9.15 2.39
C PHE A 275 3.42 10.08 1.18
N ASP A 276 3.08 11.36 1.39
CA ASP A 276 3.03 12.35 0.31
C ASP A 276 4.41 12.56 -0.33
N LYS A 277 5.46 12.66 0.48
CA LYS A 277 6.85 12.74 0.00
C LYS A 277 7.23 11.52 -0.82
N LEU A 278 6.87 10.32 -0.37
CA LEU A 278 7.17 9.09 -1.11
C LEU A 278 6.44 9.03 -2.45
N MET A 279 5.15 9.40 -2.48
CA MET A 279 4.38 9.48 -3.72
C MET A 279 5.00 10.48 -4.69
N LEU A 280 5.39 11.66 -4.21
CA LEU A 280 6.06 12.66 -5.04
C LEU A 280 7.38 12.13 -5.59
N SER A 281 8.21 11.48 -4.76
CA SER A 281 9.46 10.86 -5.23
C SER A 281 9.23 9.80 -6.32
N VAL A 282 8.18 8.98 -6.22
CA VAL A 282 7.83 8.02 -7.28
C VAL A 282 7.43 8.76 -8.56
N LEU A 283 6.67 9.85 -8.47
CA LEU A 283 6.27 10.63 -9.64
C LEU A 283 7.45 11.38 -10.29
N GLU A 284 8.35 11.95 -9.49
CA GLU A 284 9.54 12.67 -9.92
C GLU A 284 10.57 11.73 -10.59
N LEU A 285 10.83 10.56 -9.99
CA LEU A 285 11.73 9.55 -10.58
C LEU A 285 11.30 9.12 -11.99
N ASN A 286 9.99 9.10 -12.23
CA ASN A 286 9.43 8.70 -13.51
C ASN A 286 9.41 9.85 -14.52
N TRP A 287 9.41 11.12 -14.05
CA TRP A 287 9.53 12.30 -14.93
C TRP A 287 10.88 12.31 -15.64
N GLU A 288 11.97 12.11 -14.90
CA GLU A 288 13.34 12.13 -15.44
C GLU A 288 13.59 11.04 -16.48
N GLN A 289 12.79 9.97 -16.47
CA GLN A 289 12.89 8.85 -17.42
C GLN A 289 11.91 8.96 -18.59
N GLY A 290 10.75 9.60 -18.39
CA GLY A 290 9.72 9.78 -19.42
C GLY A 290 10.11 10.76 -20.54
N GLU A 291 11.00 11.72 -20.27
CA GLU A 291 11.56 12.59 -21.34
C GLU A 291 12.50 11.84 -22.29
N ALA A 292 12.95 10.63 -21.95
CA ALA A 292 13.85 9.83 -22.78
C ALA A 292 13.12 8.81 -23.69
N ILE A 293 11.82 8.59 -23.50
CA ILE A 293 11.02 7.61 -24.25
C ILE A 293 9.90 8.34 -24.97
N SER A 294 10.27 9.03 -26.05
CA SER A 294 9.33 9.40 -27.10
C SER A 294 9.06 8.14 -27.93
N ASP A 295 7.99 7.43 -27.61
CA ASP A 295 7.54 6.23 -28.31
C ASP A 295 7.10 6.56 -29.76
N GLU A 296 7.90 6.16 -30.74
CA GLU A 296 7.34 5.69 -32.02
C GLU A 296 6.80 4.26 -31.79
N PRO A 297 5.56 3.95 -32.19
CA PRO A 297 5.02 2.61 -32.04
C PRO A 297 5.70 1.67 -33.05
N GLU A 298 6.61 0.83 -32.56
CA GLU A 298 7.14 -0.30 -33.32
C GLU A 298 6.03 -1.34 -33.46
N THR A 299 5.38 -1.37 -34.62
CA THR A 299 4.41 -2.40 -34.99
C THR A 299 5.11 -3.74 -35.17
N VAL A 300 5.21 -4.52 -34.09
CA VAL A 300 5.58 -5.94 -34.18
C VAL A 300 4.31 -6.73 -34.46
N ALA A 301 4.19 -7.23 -35.69
CA ALA A 301 3.20 -8.23 -36.05
C ALA A 301 3.44 -9.48 -35.20
N VAL A 302 2.47 -9.82 -34.35
CA VAL A 302 2.46 -11.10 -33.63
C VAL A 302 1.78 -12.12 -34.55
N GLU A 303 2.57 -13.05 -35.08
CA GLU A 303 2.03 -14.27 -35.67
C GLU A 303 1.46 -15.16 -34.57
N ASP A 304 0.23 -15.60 -34.82
CA ASP A 304 -0.64 -16.36 -33.94
C ASP A 304 -0.28 -17.85 -34.01
N ASP A 305 0.56 -18.32 -33.10
CA ASP A 305 0.81 -19.75 -32.90
C ASP A 305 0.05 -20.25 -31.68
N GLY A 306 -1.12 -20.83 -31.96
CA GLY A 306 -2.01 -21.47 -31.00
C GLY A 306 -1.34 -22.61 -30.26
N TRP A 307 -1.47 -22.57 -28.92
CA TRP A 307 -1.22 -23.72 -28.05
C TRP A 307 -2.40 -23.87 -27.10
N ASP A 308 -3.27 -24.81 -27.46
CA ASP A 308 -4.24 -25.45 -26.58
C ASP A 308 -3.56 -25.94 -25.29
N ASN A 309 -4.10 -25.54 -24.14
CA ASN A 309 -3.95 -26.26 -22.87
C ASN A 309 -5.13 -25.90 -21.93
N GLU A 310 -6.35 -26.15 -22.41
CA GLU A 310 -7.47 -26.51 -21.55
C GLU A 310 -7.35 -28.00 -21.19
N GLN A 311 -6.60 -28.32 -20.13
CA GLN A 311 -6.77 -29.53 -19.32
C GLN A 311 -5.76 -29.47 -18.18
N VAL A 312 -6.17 -29.93 -17.00
CA VAL A 312 -5.46 -29.88 -15.70
C VAL A 312 -5.73 -28.59 -14.91
N LEU A 313 -6.90 -28.55 -14.25
CA LEU A 313 -7.10 -28.08 -12.86
C LEU A 313 -8.58 -28.22 -12.39
N THR A 314 -9.36 -29.11 -13.01
CA THR A 314 -10.46 -29.79 -12.33
C THR A 314 -9.88 -30.93 -11.48
N GLU A 315 -10.40 -31.08 -10.25
CA GLU A 315 -10.04 -32.11 -9.25
C GLU A 315 -8.82 -31.83 -8.37
N ILE A 316 -8.97 -30.93 -7.37
CA ILE A 316 -8.74 -31.26 -5.94
C ILE A 316 -9.75 -30.50 -5.07
N SER A 317 -10.82 -31.22 -4.73
CA SER A 317 -11.46 -31.28 -3.40
C SER A 317 -12.05 -30.02 -2.76
N LEU A 318 -13.27 -29.73 -3.20
CA LEU A 318 -14.41 -29.55 -2.30
C LEU A 318 -14.52 -30.75 -1.33
N SER A 319 -13.96 -30.64 -0.13
CA SER A 319 -14.40 -31.42 1.03
C SER A 319 -14.00 -30.73 2.33
N GLN A 320 -14.86 -29.81 2.77
CA GLN A 320 -15.22 -29.54 4.18
C GLN A 320 -16.02 -28.24 4.23
N ILE A 321 -17.27 -28.34 3.77
CA ILE A 321 -18.36 -27.48 4.22
C ILE A 321 -18.73 -28.00 5.61
N VAL A 322 -18.35 -27.26 6.66
CA VAL A 322 -19.05 -27.32 7.93
C VAL A 322 -19.92 -26.07 7.99
N THR A 323 -21.21 -26.32 7.88
CA THR A 323 -22.32 -25.42 8.19
C THR A 323 -22.14 -24.81 9.58
N LEU A 324 -22.01 -23.49 9.67
CA LEU A 324 -22.24 -22.75 10.90
C LEU A 324 -23.55 -22.00 10.74
N ASP A 325 -24.57 -22.53 11.41
CA ASP A 325 -25.90 -21.95 11.53
C ASP A 325 -25.82 -20.53 12.10
N VAL A 326 -26.56 -19.65 11.44
CA VAL A 326 -26.87 -18.29 11.86
C VAL A 326 -27.86 -18.38 13.02
N MET A 327 -27.43 -18.02 14.23
CA MET A 327 -28.33 -17.74 15.36
C MET A 327 -28.65 -16.24 15.41
N PRO A 328 -29.94 -15.83 15.38
CA PRO A 328 -30.32 -14.44 15.57
C PRO A 328 -30.36 -14.09 17.07
N ASN A 329 -29.45 -13.24 17.53
CA ASN A 329 -29.54 -12.64 18.85
C ASN A 329 -30.65 -11.57 18.86
N SER A 330 -31.85 -11.97 19.25
CA SER A 330 -32.86 -11.05 19.77
C SER A 330 -32.60 -10.85 21.27
N VAL A 331 -32.19 -9.64 21.66
CA VAL A 331 -32.14 -9.23 23.06
C VAL A 331 -33.44 -8.51 23.36
N VAL A 332 -34.33 -9.19 24.08
CA VAL A 332 -35.50 -8.60 24.73
C VAL A 332 -35.00 -7.97 26.03
N PHE A 333 -35.20 -6.66 26.19
CA PHE A 333 -35.10 -6.00 27.50
C PHE A 333 -36.43 -6.18 28.21
N ASP A 334 -36.42 -6.99 29.27
CA ASP A 334 -37.53 -7.08 30.21
C ASP A 334 -37.26 -6.11 31.36
N SER A 335 -38.16 -5.14 31.54
CA SER A 335 -38.17 -4.21 32.66
C SER A 335 -39.18 -4.68 33.69
N SER A 336 -38.71 -5.24 34.80
CA SER A 336 -39.45 -5.34 36.06
C SER A 336 -38.51 -5.61 37.22
N GLU A 337 -38.16 -4.54 37.96
CA GLU A 337 -38.48 -4.30 39.38
C GLU A 337 -37.77 -3.04 39.88
#